data_AF-A0A9W4STK9-F1
#
_entry.id   AF-A0A9W4STK9-F1
#
_cell.length_a   1.000
_cell.length_b   1.000
_cell.length_c   1.000
_cell.angle_alpha   90.00
_cell.angle_beta   90.00
_cell.angle_gamma   90.00
#
_symmetry.space_group_name_H-M   'P 1'
#
loop_
_entity.id
_entity.type
_entity.pdbx_description
1 polymer ?
#
loop_
_entity_poly.entity_id
_entity_poly.type
_entity_poly.pdbx_seq_one_letter_code
_entity_poly.pdbx_strand_id
1 'polypeptide(L)'
;MSTSFYGDYYSSSYNVRRIRKSNSPETSESVTTSTTSTTLATSTSSNKSTSDVHKSIEDEELRKLRRLWWEEGNIHPQAKWEEAKLPYVIAKEITLDEYEKRTDEFNVHGLWEWINYEIIIYELPLKHHETFVVSITSEILEKCHPVKRTNAAIGGLGATRTRADNFGKEADASFRPKKPRVQPPNGSDGEDEPWPNLIIEVAYSESEQHALDK
;
A
#
# COMPACT_ATOMS: atom_id res chain seq x y z
N MET A 1 33.37 19.95 -29.41
CA MET A 1 33.57 19.64 -27.97
C MET A 1 32.32 18.90 -27.50
N SER A 2 32.48 17.61 -27.19
CA SER A 2 31.39 16.68 -26.89
C SER A 2 31.33 16.51 -25.38
N THR A 3 30.19 16.84 -24.76
CA THR A 3 29.92 16.54 -23.35
C THR A 3 28.89 15.42 -23.30
N SER A 4 29.34 14.21 -22.99
CA SER A 4 28.48 13.07 -22.68
C SER A 4 27.88 13.24 -21.29
N PHE A 5 26.55 13.33 -21.20
CA PHE A 5 25.85 13.06 -19.94
C PHE A 5 25.53 11.57 -19.90
N TYR A 6 26.38 10.82 -19.20
CA TYR A 6 26.00 9.52 -18.65
C TYR A 6 24.98 9.80 -17.54
N GLY A 7 23.74 9.40 -17.76
CA GLY A 7 22.72 9.37 -16.71
C GLY A 7 22.80 8.02 -16.02
N ASP A 8 23.28 8.03 -14.78
CA ASP A 8 23.27 6.90 -13.88
C ASP A 8 21.83 6.42 -13.68
N TYR A 9 21.55 5.17 -14.03
CA TYR A 9 20.31 4.51 -13.67
C TYR A 9 20.30 4.32 -12.16
N TYR A 10 19.56 5.17 -11.45
CA TYR A 10 19.21 4.93 -10.05
C TYR A 10 18.48 3.59 -9.95
N SER A 11 19.18 2.59 -9.42
CA SER A 11 18.55 1.43 -8.81
C SER A 11 17.77 1.94 -7.60
N SER A 12 16.47 2.18 -7.75
CA SER A 12 15.58 2.41 -6.61
C SER A 12 15.52 1.12 -5.80
N SER A 13 16.39 1.02 -4.81
CA SER A 13 16.31 0.00 -3.78
C SER A 13 15.13 0.35 -2.87
N TYR A 14 13.97 -0.25 -3.16
CA TYR A 14 12.83 -0.28 -2.24
C TYR A 14 13.30 -0.83 -0.89
N ASN A 15 13.51 0.07 0.08
CA ASN A 15 13.88 -0.27 1.44
C ASN A 15 12.60 -0.55 2.25
N VAL A 16 11.93 -1.66 1.98
CA VAL A 16 10.88 -2.13 2.90
C VAL A 16 11.56 -2.63 4.17
N ARG A 17 11.35 -1.89 5.28
CA ARG A 17 11.76 -2.33 6.61
C ARG A 17 11.03 -3.63 6.94
N ARG A 18 11.81 -4.71 6.97
CA ARG A 18 11.43 -6.11 7.21
C ARG A 18 10.58 -6.28 8.48
N ILE A 19 9.39 -6.88 8.35
CA ILE A 19 8.71 -7.56 9.46
C ILE A 19 9.53 -8.80 9.82
N ARG A 20 10.31 -8.74 10.93
CA ARG A 20 10.98 -9.92 11.48
C ARG A 20 10.00 -10.69 12.37
N LYS A 21 9.68 -11.92 11.99
CA LYS A 21 8.99 -12.91 12.84
C LYS A 21 9.95 -13.32 13.97
N SER A 22 9.70 -12.91 15.20
CA SER A 22 10.38 -13.50 16.36
C SER A 22 9.58 -14.70 16.85
N ASN A 23 10.08 -15.90 16.58
CA ASN A 23 9.61 -17.12 17.25
C ASN A 23 10.19 -17.15 18.67
N SER A 24 9.33 -17.18 19.69
CA SER A 24 9.71 -17.64 21.04
C SER A 24 9.11 -19.03 21.26
N PRO A 25 9.87 -19.98 21.83
CA PRO A 25 9.37 -21.32 22.14
C PRO A 25 8.59 -21.34 23.48
N GLU A 26 7.65 -22.28 23.51
CA GLU A 26 6.80 -22.68 24.63
C GLU A 26 7.60 -23.09 25.88
N THR A 27 7.08 -22.75 27.05
CA THR A 27 7.30 -23.51 28.28
C THR A 27 5.98 -23.68 29.04
N SER A 28 5.63 -24.95 29.24
CA SER A 28 4.54 -25.51 30.04
C SER A 28 4.82 -25.46 31.54
N GLU A 29 3.78 -25.32 32.39
CA GLU A 29 3.54 -26.15 33.61
C GLU A 29 2.24 -25.77 34.39
N SER A 30 1.22 -26.64 34.29
CA SER A 30 0.52 -27.42 35.35
C SER A 30 0.05 -26.85 36.74
N VAL A 31 -1.29 -26.94 36.96
CA VAL A 31 -2.07 -27.48 38.13
C VAL A 31 -2.11 -26.61 39.43
N THR A 32 -3.26 -26.23 40.05
CA THR A 32 -4.26 -27.06 40.78
C THR A 32 -5.52 -26.27 41.15
N THR A 33 -6.66 -26.97 41.19
CA THR A 33 -8.01 -26.62 41.66
C THR A 33 -8.15 -26.16 43.12
N SER A 34 -9.13 -25.28 43.40
CA SER A 34 -9.94 -25.32 44.63
C SER A 34 -11.30 -24.61 44.46
N THR A 35 -12.35 -25.35 44.80
CA THR A 35 -13.78 -25.01 44.73
C THR A 35 -14.22 -24.24 45.97
N THR A 36 -15.02 -23.17 45.83
CA THR A 36 -15.96 -22.78 46.90
C THR A 36 -17.20 -22.10 46.30
N SER A 37 -18.37 -22.67 46.62
CA SER A 37 -19.70 -22.21 46.22
C SER A 37 -20.20 -21.11 47.14
N THR A 38 -20.80 -20.03 46.62
CA THR A 38 -21.77 -19.21 47.37
C THR A 38 -22.78 -18.56 46.41
N THR A 39 -24.00 -18.44 46.92
CA THR A 39 -25.30 -18.39 46.27
C THR A 39 -25.69 -17.02 45.67
N LEU A 40 -26.67 -17.07 44.75
CA LEU A 40 -27.28 -16.02 43.94
C LEU A 40 -27.69 -14.72 44.68
N ALA A 41 -27.45 -13.59 44.01
CA ALA A 41 -28.33 -12.43 44.02
C ALA A 41 -28.62 -11.99 42.58
N THR A 42 -29.85 -12.24 42.12
CA THR A 42 -30.33 -11.84 40.80
C THR A 42 -30.54 -10.33 40.77
N SER A 43 -29.65 -9.62 40.08
CA SER A 43 -29.87 -8.24 39.65
C SER A 43 -29.93 -8.23 38.13
N THR A 44 -31.08 -7.80 37.61
CA THR A 44 -31.38 -7.70 36.18
C THR A 44 -30.48 -6.64 35.55
N SER A 45 -29.28 -7.05 35.15
CA SER A 45 -28.40 -6.27 34.28
C SER A 45 -28.72 -6.64 32.85
N SER A 46 -28.94 -5.64 31.99
CA SER A 46 -28.97 -5.82 30.55
C SER A 46 -27.59 -6.31 30.11
N ASN A 47 -27.42 -7.64 30.05
CA ASN A 47 -26.20 -8.31 29.65
C ASN A 47 -25.96 -8.05 28.16
N LYS A 48 -25.38 -6.90 27.84
CA LYS A 48 -24.57 -6.78 26.62
C LYS A 48 -23.41 -7.75 26.83
N SER A 49 -23.34 -8.79 26.01
CA SER A 49 -22.40 -9.90 26.21
C SER A 49 -20.99 -9.35 26.41
N THR A 50 -20.29 -9.81 27.44
CA THR A 50 -18.88 -9.49 27.67
C THR A 50 -18.03 -9.80 26.45
N SER A 51 -18.41 -10.80 25.64
CA SER A 51 -17.78 -11.09 24.34
C SER A 51 -17.87 -9.95 23.34
N ASP A 52 -19.02 -9.27 23.27
CA ASP A 52 -19.28 -8.22 22.28
C ASP A 52 -18.55 -6.92 22.65
N VAL A 53 -18.43 -6.66 23.96
CA VAL A 53 -17.65 -5.53 24.48
C VAL A 53 -16.15 -5.76 24.24
N HIS A 54 -15.62 -6.95 24.56
CA HIS A 54 -14.21 -7.27 24.29
C HIS A 54 -13.86 -7.19 22.80
N LYS A 55 -14.72 -7.70 21.93
CA LYS A 55 -14.53 -7.62 20.48
C LYS A 55 -14.51 -6.17 19.98
N SER A 56 -15.42 -5.33 20.48
CA SER A 56 -15.44 -3.92 20.10
C SER A 56 -14.20 -3.13 20.54
N ILE A 57 -13.62 -3.49 21.69
CA ILE A 57 -12.39 -2.87 22.19
C ILE A 57 -11.19 -3.34 21.35
N GLU A 58 -11.11 -4.64 21.04
CA GLU A 58 -10.06 -5.18 20.17
C GLU A 58 -10.12 -4.57 18.77
N ASP A 59 -11.31 -4.41 18.19
CA ASP A 59 -11.51 -3.77 16.89
C ASP A 59 -11.06 -2.30 16.88
N GLU A 60 -11.32 -1.54 17.96
CA GLU A 60 -10.85 -0.15 18.09
C GLU A 60 -9.34 -0.05 18.28
N GLU A 61 -8.74 -0.93 19.08
CA GLU A 61 -7.28 -0.97 19.24
C GLU A 61 -6.60 -1.33 17.92
N LEU A 62 -7.11 -2.32 17.17
CA LEU A 62 -6.61 -2.65 15.84
C LEU A 62 -6.72 -1.47 14.86
N ARG A 63 -7.82 -0.71 14.89
CA ARG A 63 -7.96 0.52 14.06
C ARG A 63 -6.88 1.55 14.38
N LYS A 64 -6.62 1.81 15.66
CA LYS A 64 -5.54 2.73 16.08
C LYS A 64 -4.19 2.26 15.58
N LEU A 65 -3.87 0.99 15.77
CA LEU A 65 -2.59 0.41 15.34
C LEU A 65 -2.42 0.45 13.81
N ARG A 66 -3.48 0.25 13.04
CA ARG A 66 -3.45 0.36 11.56
C ARG A 66 -3.27 1.81 11.10
N ARG A 67 -3.89 2.76 11.80
CA ARG A 67 -3.78 4.20 11.51
C ARG A 67 -2.36 4.73 11.68
N LEU A 68 -1.54 4.10 12.52
CA LEU A 68 -0.11 4.44 12.65
C LEU A 68 0.65 4.35 11.32
N TRP A 69 0.18 3.54 10.36
CA TRP A 69 0.79 3.54 9.04
C TRP A 69 0.63 4.89 8.35
N TRP A 70 -0.55 5.49 8.39
CA TRP A 70 -0.78 6.85 7.90
C TRP A 70 -0.05 7.91 8.74
N GLU A 71 -0.06 7.77 10.06
CA GLU A 71 0.46 8.79 10.98
C GLU A 71 2.00 8.84 11.02
N GLU A 72 2.65 7.69 10.94
CA GLU A 72 4.10 7.53 11.17
C GLU A 72 4.84 6.86 10.01
N GLY A 73 4.14 6.44 8.95
CA GLY A 73 4.72 5.69 7.84
C GLY A 73 5.10 4.24 8.18
N ASN A 74 4.73 3.73 9.37
CA ASN A 74 5.14 2.41 9.85
C ASN A 74 3.97 1.44 10.01
N ILE A 75 4.11 0.24 9.46
CA ILE A 75 3.19 -0.88 9.68
C ILE A 75 3.43 -1.44 11.08
N HIS A 76 2.48 -1.24 12.00
CA HIS A 76 2.62 -1.75 13.36
C HIS A 76 2.50 -3.29 13.41
N PRO A 77 3.43 -4.03 14.05
CA PRO A 77 3.42 -5.50 14.07
C PRO A 77 2.18 -6.13 14.72
N GLN A 78 1.56 -5.43 15.67
CA GLN A 78 0.35 -5.89 16.36
C GLN A 78 -0.96 -5.49 15.66
N ALA A 79 -0.89 -4.83 14.50
CA ALA A 79 -2.07 -4.39 13.75
C ALA A 79 -2.84 -5.53 13.06
N LYS A 80 -2.31 -6.77 13.11
CA LYS A 80 -2.90 -7.99 12.53
C LYS A 80 -3.43 -7.75 11.12
N TRP A 81 -2.54 -7.29 10.23
CA TRP A 81 -2.90 -6.92 8.86
C TRP A 81 -3.36 -8.12 8.03
N GLU A 82 -2.89 -9.31 8.36
CA GLU A 82 -3.32 -10.59 7.82
C GLU A 82 -4.80 -10.94 8.12
N GLU A 83 -5.39 -10.30 9.14
CA GLU A 83 -6.81 -10.44 9.49
C GLU A 83 -7.66 -9.29 8.94
N ALA A 84 -7.03 -8.26 8.35
CA ALA A 84 -7.75 -7.12 7.79
C ALA A 84 -8.50 -7.54 6.51
N LYS A 85 -9.75 -7.12 6.39
CA LYS A 85 -10.47 -7.20 5.13
C LYS A 85 -10.03 -6.03 4.25
N LEU A 86 -9.33 -6.34 3.16
CA LEU A 86 -8.95 -5.36 2.14
C LEU A 86 -10.08 -5.24 1.09
N PRO A 87 -10.28 -4.05 0.47
CA PRO A 87 -9.59 -2.79 0.78
C PRO A 87 -9.90 -2.22 2.16
N TYR A 88 -8.92 -1.56 2.77
CA TYR A 88 -9.03 -1.00 4.12
C TYR A 88 -8.77 0.50 4.13
N VAL A 89 -9.74 1.28 4.64
CA VAL A 89 -9.62 2.73 4.81
C VAL A 89 -8.83 3.03 6.08
N ILE A 90 -7.62 3.58 5.95
CA ILE A 90 -6.76 3.93 7.11
C ILE A 90 -6.93 5.36 7.59
N ALA A 91 -7.36 6.26 6.72
CA ALA A 91 -7.60 7.67 7.04
C ALA A 91 -8.71 8.25 6.15
N LYS A 92 -9.38 9.29 6.65
CA LYS A 92 -10.48 10.01 6.00
C LYS A 92 -10.27 11.51 6.12
N GLU A 93 -10.98 12.28 5.30
CA GLU A 93 -10.92 13.74 5.26
C GLU A 93 -9.52 14.27 4.91
N ILE A 94 -8.79 13.50 4.10
CA ILE A 94 -7.43 13.81 3.68
C ILE A 94 -7.46 14.56 2.36
N THR A 95 -6.79 15.70 2.30
CA THR A 95 -6.62 16.48 1.07
C THR A 95 -5.59 15.83 0.15
N LEU A 96 -5.67 16.07 -1.17
CA LEU A 96 -4.69 15.58 -2.13
C LEU A 96 -3.25 16.00 -1.74
N ASP A 97 -3.06 17.28 -1.39
CA ASP A 97 -1.74 17.81 -0.98
C ASP A 97 -1.17 17.07 0.24
N GLU A 98 -2.01 16.72 1.22
CA GLU A 98 -1.58 15.96 2.39
C GLU A 98 -1.20 14.52 2.02
N TYR A 99 -2.01 13.86 1.17
CA TYR A 99 -1.70 12.55 0.64
C TYR A 99 -0.34 12.51 -0.07
N GLU A 100 -0.11 13.44 -0.98
CA GLU A 100 1.12 13.49 -1.77
C GLU A 100 2.33 13.72 -0.88
N LYS A 101 2.24 14.72 0.00
CA LYS A 101 3.32 15.04 0.93
C LYS A 101 3.71 13.84 1.78
N ARG A 102 2.73 13.12 2.36
CA ARG A 102 3.02 11.97 3.23
C ARG A 102 3.52 10.77 2.46
N THR A 103 2.99 10.52 1.26
CA THR A 103 3.41 9.41 0.41
C THR A 103 4.90 9.56 0.06
N ASP A 104 5.31 10.79 -0.27
CA ASP A 104 6.71 11.13 -0.56
C ASP A 104 7.56 11.08 0.73
N GLU A 105 7.07 11.62 1.84
CA GLU A 105 7.77 11.66 3.14
C GLU A 105 8.10 10.25 3.67
N PHE A 106 7.14 9.32 3.56
CA PHE A 106 7.30 7.95 4.05
C PHE A 106 7.79 6.97 2.99
N ASN A 107 7.92 7.40 1.73
CA ASN A 107 8.32 6.57 0.59
C ASN A 107 7.47 5.28 0.50
N VAL A 108 6.15 5.45 0.54
CA VAL A 108 5.14 4.37 0.49
C VAL A 108 4.44 4.32 -0.88
N HIS A 109 5.16 4.73 -1.92
CA HIS A 109 4.66 4.73 -3.29
C HIS A 109 4.13 3.36 -3.72
N GLY A 110 3.01 3.36 -4.43
CA GLY A 110 2.29 2.14 -4.85
C GLY A 110 1.55 1.39 -3.74
N LEU A 111 1.66 1.80 -2.47
CA LEU A 111 1.01 1.10 -1.34
C LEU A 111 -0.30 1.77 -0.89
N TRP A 112 -0.44 3.07 -1.16
CA TRP A 112 -1.59 3.88 -0.76
C TRP A 112 -2.28 4.46 -1.99
N GLU A 113 -3.60 4.30 -2.06
CA GLU A 113 -4.45 5.03 -3.00
C GLU A 113 -5.25 6.10 -2.27
N TRP A 114 -5.40 7.27 -2.91
CA TRP A 114 -6.26 8.35 -2.42
C TRP A 114 -7.53 8.40 -3.27
N ILE A 115 -8.67 8.16 -2.65
CA ILE A 115 -9.97 8.12 -3.33
C ILE A 115 -10.99 8.87 -2.48
N ASN A 116 -11.62 9.90 -3.03
CA ASN A 116 -12.70 10.65 -2.37
C ASN A 116 -12.35 11.11 -0.94
N TYR A 117 -11.15 11.68 -0.76
CA TYR A 117 -10.64 12.14 0.54
C TYR A 117 -10.34 11.02 1.55
N GLU A 118 -10.28 9.76 1.11
CA GLU A 118 -9.91 8.60 1.92
C GLU A 118 -8.58 8.01 1.46
N ILE A 119 -7.81 7.49 2.42
CA ILE A 119 -6.58 6.73 2.15
C ILE A 119 -6.92 5.25 2.27
N ILE A 120 -6.70 4.53 1.18
CA ILE A 120 -7.10 3.13 1.04
C ILE A 120 -5.87 2.26 0.83
N ILE A 121 -5.80 1.18 1.61
CA ILE A 121 -4.86 0.08 1.44
C ILE A 121 -5.56 -1.03 0.68
N TYR A 122 -5.03 -1.32 -0.50
CA TYR A 122 -5.52 -2.37 -1.39
C TYR A 122 -4.75 -3.67 -1.21
N GLU A 123 -3.45 -3.55 -0.97
CA GLU A 123 -2.56 -4.67 -0.71
C GLU A 123 -1.46 -4.31 0.28
N LEU A 124 -0.88 -5.36 0.87
CA LEU A 124 0.27 -5.22 1.77
C LEU A 124 1.56 -5.36 0.96
N PRO A 125 2.65 -4.67 1.35
CA PRO A 125 3.95 -4.81 0.71
C PRO A 125 4.49 -6.23 0.93
N LEU A 126 4.27 -7.11 -0.06
CA LEU A 126 4.69 -8.49 -0.03
C LEU A 126 5.80 -8.72 -1.05
N LYS A 127 6.90 -9.32 -0.60
CA LYS A 127 8.09 -9.57 -1.43
C LYS A 127 7.79 -10.27 -2.77
N HIS A 128 6.79 -11.16 -2.78
CA HIS A 128 6.41 -11.90 -3.99
C HIS A 128 5.80 -10.97 -5.05
N HIS A 129 4.98 -10.01 -4.62
CA HIS A 129 4.40 -9.00 -5.49
C HIS A 129 5.50 -8.15 -6.12
N GLU A 130 6.40 -7.58 -5.32
CA GLU A 130 7.54 -6.80 -5.82
C GLU A 130 8.41 -7.59 -6.80
N THR A 131 8.69 -8.86 -6.49
CA THR A 131 9.47 -9.74 -7.37
C THR A 131 8.79 -9.96 -8.72
N PHE A 132 7.46 -10.06 -8.72
CA PHE A 132 6.68 -10.23 -9.94
C PHE A 132 6.65 -8.96 -10.78
N VAL A 133 6.43 -7.79 -10.16
CA VAL A 133 6.49 -6.48 -10.83
C VAL A 133 7.86 -6.26 -11.49
N VAL A 134 8.95 -6.56 -10.78
CA VAL A 134 10.32 -6.47 -11.32
C VAL A 134 10.52 -7.42 -12.51
N SER A 135 9.97 -8.64 -12.44
CA SER A 135 10.10 -9.63 -13.51
C SER A 135 9.39 -9.18 -14.79
N ILE A 136 8.15 -8.71 -14.70
CA ILE A 136 7.41 -8.19 -15.86
C ILE A 136 8.10 -6.95 -16.43
N THR A 137 8.51 -6.02 -15.56
CA THR A 137 9.21 -4.80 -15.97
C THR A 137 10.49 -5.12 -16.76
N SER A 138 11.27 -6.10 -16.28
CA SER A 138 12.51 -6.53 -16.94
C SER A 138 12.24 -7.08 -18.34
N GLU A 139 11.23 -7.93 -18.50
CA GLU A 139 10.84 -8.48 -19.80
C GLU A 139 10.41 -7.38 -20.78
N ILE A 140 9.59 -6.42 -20.34
CA ILE A 140 9.15 -5.31 -21.20
C ILE A 140 10.34 -4.48 -21.66
N LEU A 141 11.24 -4.12 -20.74
CA LEU A 141 12.42 -3.32 -21.07
C LEU A 141 13.37 -4.06 -22.00
N GLU A 142 13.55 -5.37 -21.83
CA GLU A 142 14.36 -6.22 -22.72
C GLU A 142 13.76 -6.24 -24.14
N LYS A 143 12.44 -6.39 -24.28
CA LYS A 143 11.77 -6.32 -25.59
C LYS A 143 11.84 -4.93 -26.23
N CYS A 144 11.91 -3.88 -25.42
CA CYS A 144 12.07 -2.50 -25.89
C CYS A 144 13.55 -2.13 -26.15
N HIS A 145 14.51 -2.99 -25.81
CA HIS A 145 15.94 -2.71 -25.99
C HIS A 145 16.32 -2.32 -27.42
N PRO A 146 15.80 -2.96 -28.50
CA PRO A 146 16.13 -2.58 -29.87
C PRO A 146 15.80 -1.13 -30.22
N VAL A 147 14.84 -0.50 -29.54
CA VAL A 147 14.38 0.87 -29.81
C VAL A 147 14.90 1.91 -28.82
N LYS A 148 15.68 1.52 -27.80
CA LYS A 148 16.13 2.35 -26.65
C LYS A 148 16.79 3.69 -27.00
N ARG A 149 17.32 3.84 -28.22
CA ARG A 149 18.01 5.06 -28.70
C ARG A 149 17.34 5.70 -29.92
N THR A 150 16.05 5.45 -30.08
CA THR A 150 15.24 5.97 -31.19
C THR A 150 14.09 6.82 -30.66
N ASN A 151 13.35 7.47 -31.55
CA ASN A 151 12.12 8.19 -31.18
C ASN A 151 10.99 7.25 -30.70
N ALA A 152 11.14 5.93 -30.87
CA ALA A 152 10.24 4.91 -30.35
C ALA A 152 10.67 4.35 -28.98
N ALA A 153 11.72 4.91 -28.35
CA ALA A 153 12.18 4.45 -27.04
C ALA A 153 11.08 4.62 -25.99
N ILE A 154 10.85 3.56 -25.21
CA ILE A 154 9.95 3.53 -24.05
C ILE A 154 10.81 3.37 -22.80
N GLY A 155 10.57 4.23 -21.80
CA GLY A 155 11.21 4.17 -20.50
C GLY A 155 10.24 3.67 -19.44
N GLY A 156 10.74 2.88 -18.49
CA GLY A 156 10.02 2.56 -17.25
C GLY A 156 10.17 3.71 -16.26
N LEU A 157 9.07 4.08 -15.61
CA LEU A 157 8.99 5.14 -14.62
C LEU A 157 8.86 4.61 -13.18
N GLY A 158 8.63 3.30 -13.02
CA GLY A 158 8.27 2.71 -11.74
C GLY A 158 6.84 3.11 -11.33
N ALA A 159 6.60 3.20 -10.02
CA ALA A 159 5.34 3.72 -9.51
C ALA A 159 5.20 5.19 -9.90
N THR A 160 4.12 5.52 -10.60
CA THR A 160 3.86 6.88 -11.08
C THR A 160 2.50 7.31 -10.62
N ARG A 161 2.47 8.43 -9.88
CA ARG A 161 1.24 9.05 -9.44
C ARG A 161 0.49 9.64 -10.61
N THR A 162 -0.76 9.23 -10.75
CA THR A 162 -1.72 9.78 -11.69
C THR A 162 -2.86 10.40 -10.91
N ARG A 163 -3.28 11.59 -11.36
CA ARG A 163 -4.25 12.43 -10.67
C ARG A 163 -5.39 12.73 -11.62
N ALA A 164 -6.61 12.43 -11.20
CA ALA A 164 -7.80 12.84 -11.91
C ALA A 164 -8.91 13.07 -10.90
N ASP A 165 -9.51 14.24 -10.90
CA ASP A 165 -10.57 14.61 -9.95
C ASP A 165 -10.17 14.31 -8.48
N ASN A 166 -10.98 13.55 -7.75
CA ASN A 166 -10.70 13.11 -6.38
C ASN A 166 -10.03 11.71 -6.32
N PHE A 167 -9.20 11.40 -7.32
CA PHE A 167 -8.45 10.16 -7.41
C PHE A 167 -6.95 10.44 -7.56
N GLY A 168 -6.18 9.81 -6.69
CA GLY A 168 -4.71 9.76 -6.72
C GLY A 168 -4.31 8.29 -6.67
N LYS A 169 -3.92 7.75 -7.83
CA LYS A 169 -3.53 6.35 -7.98
C LYS A 169 -2.08 6.25 -8.38
N GLU A 170 -1.40 5.26 -7.84
CA GLU A 170 -0.02 4.92 -8.18
C GLU A 170 0.03 3.48 -8.66
N ALA A 171 0.35 3.29 -9.95
CA ALA A 171 0.53 1.96 -10.49
C ALA A 171 1.76 1.26 -9.92
N ASP A 172 1.78 -0.07 -9.93
CA ASP A 172 2.99 -0.84 -9.55
C ASP A 172 4.19 -0.54 -10.46
N ALA A 173 3.93 -0.42 -11.76
CA ALA A 173 4.90 0.05 -12.72
C ALA A 173 4.22 0.74 -13.90
N SER A 174 4.84 1.80 -14.40
CA SER A 174 4.34 2.51 -15.56
C SER A 174 5.45 2.80 -16.58
N PHE A 175 5.04 2.97 -17.84
CA PHE A 175 5.95 3.19 -18.95
C PHE A 175 5.42 4.26 -19.88
N ARG A 176 6.33 5.07 -20.42
CA ARG A 176 6.01 6.05 -21.45
C ARG A 176 7.12 6.17 -22.49
N PRO A 177 6.79 6.42 -23.76
CA PRO A 177 7.76 6.89 -24.72
C PRO A 177 8.17 8.33 -24.39
N LYS A 178 9.30 8.77 -24.93
CA LYS A 178 9.71 10.18 -24.80
C LYS A 178 8.70 11.07 -25.55
N LYS A 179 7.91 11.83 -24.79
CA LYS A 179 6.88 12.75 -25.30
C LYS A 179 7.18 14.18 -24.86
N PRO A 180 6.69 15.20 -25.61
CA PRO A 180 6.69 16.57 -25.13
C PRO A 180 5.87 16.71 -23.84
N ARG A 181 6.20 17.73 -23.04
CA ARG A 181 5.37 18.16 -21.91
C ARG A 181 3.97 18.53 -22.38
N VAL A 182 3.00 18.29 -21.51
CA VAL A 182 1.60 18.65 -21.74
C VAL A 182 1.21 19.71 -20.71
N GLN A 183 0.18 20.50 -21.01
CA GLN A 183 -0.34 21.46 -20.05
C GLN A 183 -1.39 20.78 -19.14
N PRO A 184 -1.22 20.82 -17.82
CA PRO A 184 -2.27 20.43 -16.89
C PRO A 184 -3.57 21.23 -17.12
N PRO A 185 -4.76 20.69 -16.76
CA PRO A 185 -4.95 19.40 -16.09
C PRO A 185 -5.10 18.21 -17.04
N ASN A 186 -5.27 18.44 -18.35
CA ASN A 186 -5.70 17.38 -19.26
C ASN A 186 -4.53 16.57 -19.82
N GLY A 187 -4.56 15.27 -19.56
CA GLY A 187 -3.57 14.31 -20.06
C GLY A 187 -2.20 14.43 -19.39
N SER A 188 -2.12 15.13 -18.24
CA SER A 188 -0.91 15.30 -17.44
C SER A 188 -0.99 14.54 -16.13
N ASP A 189 0.11 13.96 -15.68
CA ASP A 189 0.24 13.35 -14.34
C ASP A 189 0.22 14.39 -13.19
N GLY A 190 0.15 15.68 -13.52
CA GLY A 190 0.12 16.80 -12.58
C GLY A 190 1.47 17.51 -12.44
N GLU A 191 2.55 16.96 -13.02
CA GLU A 191 3.90 17.56 -13.03
C GLU A 191 4.30 18.06 -14.43
N ASP A 192 3.34 18.53 -15.24
CA ASP A 192 3.50 18.89 -16.67
C ASP A 192 3.96 17.74 -17.58
N GLU A 193 3.97 16.51 -17.07
CA GLU A 193 4.38 15.33 -17.81
C GLU A 193 3.13 14.55 -18.28
N PRO A 194 3.17 13.90 -19.46
CA PRO A 194 2.01 13.18 -19.97
C PRO A 194 1.77 11.89 -19.19
N TRP A 195 0.51 11.47 -19.13
CA TRP A 195 0.14 10.17 -18.55
C TRP A 195 0.94 9.01 -19.16
N PRO A 196 1.23 7.96 -18.35
CA PRO A 196 1.81 6.73 -18.86
C PRO A 196 0.98 6.12 -19.99
N ASN A 197 1.64 5.41 -20.90
CA ASN A 197 0.98 4.70 -22.00
C ASN A 197 0.75 3.23 -21.72
N LEU A 198 1.55 2.67 -20.83
CA LEU A 198 1.39 1.32 -20.33
C LEU A 198 1.47 1.41 -18.81
N ILE A 199 0.50 0.78 -18.17
CA ILE A 199 0.39 0.62 -16.73
C ILE A 199 0.39 -0.89 -16.45
N ILE A 200 1.10 -1.28 -15.40
CA ILE A 200 1.09 -2.62 -14.84
C ILE A 200 0.50 -2.51 -13.45
N GLU A 201 -0.50 -3.33 -13.19
CA GLU A 201 -1.04 -3.60 -11.87
C GLU A 201 -0.97 -5.11 -11.65
N VAL A 202 -0.47 -5.54 -10.50
CA VAL A 202 -0.33 -6.94 -10.13
C VAL A 202 -1.24 -7.20 -8.93
N ALA A 203 -2.43 -7.74 -9.22
CA ALA A 203 -3.29 -8.21 -8.14
C ALA A 203 -2.65 -9.42 -7.44
N TYR A 204 -2.22 -9.27 -6.19
CA TYR A 204 -1.70 -10.39 -5.39
C TYR A 204 -2.76 -11.00 -4.47
N SER A 205 -3.42 -10.16 -3.67
CA SER A 205 -4.50 -10.57 -2.75
C SER A 205 -5.87 -10.00 -3.13
N GLU A 206 -5.92 -9.14 -4.14
CA GLU A 206 -7.16 -8.54 -4.62
C GLU A 206 -7.96 -9.53 -5.48
N SER A 207 -9.29 -9.43 -5.43
CA SER A 207 -10.14 -10.19 -6.34
C SER A 207 -10.06 -9.62 -7.76
N GLU A 208 -10.22 -10.48 -8.77
CA GLU A 208 -10.28 -10.06 -10.19
C GLU A 208 -11.31 -8.94 -10.44
N GLN A 209 -12.51 -9.06 -9.85
CA GLN A 209 -13.54 -8.03 -9.97
C GLN A 209 -13.04 -6.66 -9.50
N HIS A 210 -12.33 -6.63 -8.37
CA HIS A 210 -11.78 -5.40 -7.84
C HIS A 210 -10.71 -4.79 -8.76
N ALA A 211 -9.85 -5.62 -9.34
CA ALA A 211 -8.85 -5.16 -10.32
C ALA A 211 -9.50 -4.59 -11.60
N LEU A 212 -10.67 -5.10 -11.99
CA LEU A 212 -11.42 -4.63 -13.16
C LEU A 212 -12.24 -3.36 -12.90
N ASP A 213 -12.60 -3.10 -11.63
CA ASP A 213 -13.37 -1.92 -11.22
C ASP A 213 -12.46 -0.69 -10.98
N LYS A 214 -11.13 -0.81 -11.19
CA LYS A 214 -10.15 0.27 -11.04
C LYS A 214 -10.17 1.30 -12.18
#